data_AF-A0A818GUI1-F1
#
_entry.id   AF-A0A818GUI1-F1
#
_cell.length_a   1.000
_cell.length_b   1.000
_cell.length_c   1.000
_cell.angle_alpha   90.00
_cell.angle_beta   90.00
_cell.angle_gamma   90.00
#
_symmetry.space_group_name_H-M   'P 1'
#
loop_
_entity.id
_entity.type
_entity.pdbx_description
1 polymer ?
#
loop_
_entity_poly.entity_id
_entity_poly.type
_entity_poly.pdbx_seq_one_letter_code
_entity_poly.pdbx_strand_id
1 'polypeptide(L)'
;MRGGCFLPDTLVMLADKSQVPIYSIQPGDNLLSFTGTGEIVTTVVQEVFSRTVDNFIELHVYENTTILVTPDHLIFTGNNSFTPLRKLSVDDTVFVLSEMDNSLKTVPIKSFKSVTALSTCVYNLHTAEPHTYFANGIAVHNMSGDMGAVFVDV
;
A
#
# COMPACT_ATOMS: atom_id res chain seq x y z
N MET A 1 -13.59 6.11 -10.94
CA MET A 1 -12.48 5.33 -10.38
C MET A 1 -12.72 5.14 -8.89
N ARG A 2 -12.99 3.91 -8.45
CA ARG A 2 -13.14 3.54 -7.04
C ARG A 2 -11.89 2.79 -6.64
N GLY A 3 -11.01 3.41 -5.85
CA GLY A 3 -9.74 2.78 -5.48
C GLY A 3 -9.07 3.34 -4.26
N GLY A 4 -8.26 2.46 -3.66
CA GLY A 4 -7.29 2.85 -2.67
C GLY A 4 -6.31 3.87 -3.23
N CYS A 5 -6.01 4.92 -2.47
CA CYS A 5 -4.98 5.89 -2.79
C CYS A 5 -4.22 6.29 -1.51
N PHE A 6 -3.07 6.90 -1.70
CA PHE A 6 -2.18 7.42 -0.67
C PHE A 6 -1.96 8.93 -0.86
N LEU A 7 -1.63 9.62 0.22
CA LEU A 7 -1.23 11.03 0.11
C LEU A 7 0.16 11.18 -0.54
N PRO A 8 0.48 12.36 -1.08
CA PRO A 8 1.63 12.57 -1.97
C PRO A 8 2.98 12.19 -1.34
N ASP A 9 3.13 12.42 -0.03
CA ASP A 9 4.39 12.21 0.70
C ASP A 9 4.63 10.74 1.11
N THR A 10 3.71 9.84 0.76
CA THR A 10 3.87 8.40 1.02
C THR A 10 5.08 7.87 0.28
N LEU A 11 6.05 7.36 1.02
CA LEU A 11 7.30 6.80 0.51
C LEU A 11 7.05 5.44 -0.14
N VAL A 12 7.54 5.28 -1.35
CA VAL A 12 7.53 4.02 -2.11
C VAL A 12 8.94 3.48 -2.18
N MET A 13 9.09 2.18 -1.93
CA MET A 13 10.38 1.49 -1.96
C MET A 13 10.77 1.15 -3.41
N LEU A 14 11.86 1.73 -3.91
CA LEU A 14 12.43 1.40 -5.21
C LEU A 14 13.19 0.06 -5.15
N ALA A 15 13.46 -0.52 -6.32
CA ALA A 15 14.18 -1.80 -6.44
C ALA A 15 15.62 -1.75 -5.88
N ASP A 16 16.24 -0.57 -5.85
CA ASP A 16 17.56 -0.33 -5.26
C ASP A 16 17.51 -0.06 -3.74
N LYS A 17 16.32 -0.19 -3.12
CA LYS A 17 16.01 0.06 -1.72
C LYS A 17 16.06 1.54 -1.30
N SER A 18 16.20 2.47 -2.25
CA SER A 18 15.93 3.87 -1.97
C SER A 18 14.43 4.11 -1.84
N GLN A 19 14.04 5.19 -1.17
CA GLN A 19 12.65 5.57 -0.96
C GLN A 19 12.39 6.95 -1.55
N VAL A 20 11.31 7.07 -2.32
CA VAL A 20 10.88 8.33 -2.93
C VAL A 20 9.39 8.54 -2.67
N PRO A 21 8.91 9.78 -2.56
CA PRO A 21 7.48 10.04 -2.38
C PRO A 21 6.69 9.60 -3.62
N ILE A 22 5.49 9.08 -3.41
CA ILE A 22 4.64 8.51 -4.48
C ILE A 22 4.32 9.52 -5.58
N TYR A 23 4.28 10.83 -5.28
CA TYR A 23 4.06 11.86 -6.31
C TYR A 23 5.20 11.95 -7.34
N SER A 24 6.39 11.45 -6.99
CA SER A 24 7.59 11.52 -7.85
C SER A 24 7.78 10.29 -8.73
N ILE A 25 7.04 9.22 -8.45
CA ILE A 25 7.07 7.97 -9.21
C ILE A 25 6.53 8.20 -10.62
N GLN A 26 7.16 7.55 -11.61
CA GLN A 26 6.82 7.62 -13.02
C GLN A 26 6.65 6.22 -13.62
N PRO A 27 5.86 6.08 -14.71
CA PRO A 27 5.87 4.87 -15.51
C PRO A 27 7.31 4.51 -15.95
N GLY A 28 7.67 3.24 -15.77
CA GLY A 28 9.03 2.73 -16.02
C GLY A 28 9.90 2.59 -14.77
N ASP A 29 9.53 3.20 -13.64
CA ASP A 29 10.28 3.03 -12.39
C ASP A 29 10.19 1.59 -11.89
N ASN A 30 11.31 1.07 -11.37
CA ASN A 30 11.38 -0.26 -10.78
C ASN A 30 11.20 -0.18 -9.27
N LEU A 31 10.21 -0.91 -8.75
CA LEU A 31 9.86 -0.94 -7.34
C LEU A 31 10.22 -2.27 -6.71
N LEU A 32 10.46 -2.24 -5.40
CA LEU A 32 10.40 -3.46 -4.61
C LEU A 32 8.93 -3.89 -4.45
N SER A 33 8.69 -5.18 -4.58
CA SER A 33 7.37 -5.80 -4.63
C SER A 33 7.40 -7.15 -3.90
N PHE A 34 6.27 -7.84 -3.83
CA PHE A 34 6.19 -9.14 -3.20
C PHE A 34 5.12 -10.04 -3.81
N THR A 35 5.38 -11.35 -3.87
CA THR A 35 4.41 -12.34 -4.34
C THR A 35 3.33 -12.63 -3.29
N GLY A 36 2.25 -13.32 -3.67
CA GLY A 36 1.20 -13.75 -2.73
C GLY A 36 1.70 -14.66 -1.58
N THR A 37 2.85 -15.31 -1.75
CA THR A 37 3.53 -16.10 -0.72
C THR A 37 4.48 -15.28 0.15
N GLY A 38 4.68 -14.00 -0.16
CA GLY A 38 5.53 -13.06 0.58
C GLY A 38 7.00 -13.05 0.15
N GLU A 39 7.34 -13.66 -0.98
CA GLU A 39 8.69 -13.55 -1.56
C GLU A 39 8.91 -12.14 -2.10
N ILE A 40 10.04 -11.51 -1.74
CA ILE A 40 10.38 -10.17 -2.20
C ILE A 40 10.92 -10.25 -3.63
N VAL A 41 10.29 -9.49 -4.53
CA VAL A 41 10.63 -9.42 -5.96
C VAL A 41 10.70 -7.95 -6.41
N THR A 42 10.89 -7.72 -7.70
CA THR A 42 10.79 -6.38 -8.29
C THR A 42 9.61 -6.33 -9.25
N THR A 43 9.06 -5.13 -9.44
CA THR A 43 8.02 -4.86 -10.44
C THR A 43 8.29 -3.52 -11.11
N VAL A 44 7.61 -3.25 -12.21
CA VAL A 44 7.71 -1.99 -12.95
C VAL A 44 6.39 -1.24 -12.88
N VAL A 45 6.46 0.07 -12.68
CA VAL A 45 5.30 0.96 -12.75
C VAL A 45 4.84 1.08 -14.19
N GLN A 46 3.57 0.79 -14.45
CA GLN A 46 2.95 0.93 -15.77
C GLN A 46 2.19 2.25 -15.89
N GLU A 47 1.47 2.64 -14.85
CA GLU A 47 0.66 3.86 -14.82
C GLU A 47 0.67 4.48 -13.42
N VAL A 48 0.45 5.81 -13.38
CA VAL A 48 0.29 6.57 -12.14
C VAL A 48 -1.08 7.24 -12.20
N PHE A 49 -1.90 6.96 -11.19
CA PHE A 49 -3.22 7.57 -11.06
C PHE A 49 -3.20 8.64 -9.98
N SER A 50 -3.93 9.72 -10.22
CA SER A 50 -4.21 10.73 -9.21
C SER A 50 -5.67 11.15 -9.23
N ARG A 51 -6.16 11.56 -8.05
CA ARG A 51 -7.49 12.15 -7.88
C ARG A 51 -7.51 13.00 -6.62
N THR A 52 -8.61 13.69 -6.38
CA THR A 52 -8.87 14.35 -5.11
C THR A 52 -9.83 13.56 -4.23
N VAL A 53 -9.65 13.65 -2.92
CA VAL A 53 -10.56 13.12 -1.90
C VAL A 53 -10.75 14.13 -0.79
N ASP A 54 -11.88 14.05 -0.10
CA ASP A 54 -12.18 14.89 1.05
C ASP A 54 -11.92 14.19 2.39
N ASN A 55 -11.69 12.88 2.35
CA ASN A 55 -11.51 12.05 3.55
C ASN A 55 -10.44 10.97 3.33
N PHE A 56 -9.62 10.75 4.35
CA PHE A 56 -8.63 9.68 4.42
C PHE A 56 -8.39 9.28 5.88
N ILE A 57 -7.57 8.25 6.08
CA ILE A 57 -7.20 7.71 7.38
C ILE A 57 -5.72 7.94 7.61
N GLU A 58 -5.39 8.47 8.77
CA GLU A 58 -4.05 8.41 9.37
C GLU A 58 -3.93 7.09 10.13
N LEU A 59 -3.16 6.14 9.58
CA LEU A 59 -2.92 4.82 10.14
C LEU A 59 -1.53 4.79 10.79
N HIS A 60 -1.45 4.32 12.04
CA HIS A 60 -0.21 4.10 12.76
C HIS A 60 -0.02 2.60 13.04
N VAL A 61 1.16 2.04 12.74
CA VAL A 61 1.43 0.57 12.80
C VAL A 61 2.61 0.21 13.71
N TYR A 62 3.77 0.85 13.58
CA TYR A 62 4.90 0.63 14.48
C TYR A 62 5.51 1.97 14.90
N GLU A 63 6.47 1.94 15.83
CA GLU A 63 7.10 3.16 16.35
C GLU A 63 7.58 4.06 15.21
N ASN A 64 6.94 5.22 15.09
CA ASN A 64 7.18 6.28 14.10
C ASN A 64 6.75 6.02 12.65
N THR A 65 5.99 4.95 12.36
CA THR A 65 5.39 4.79 11.03
C THR A 65 3.92 5.12 11.01
N THR A 66 3.65 6.17 10.23
CA THR A 66 2.34 6.70 9.91
C THR A 66 2.17 6.65 8.41
N ILE A 67 0.99 6.24 7.93
CA ILE A 67 0.62 6.36 6.52
C ILE A 67 -0.74 7.04 6.40
N LEU A 68 -0.87 7.93 5.42
CA LEU A 68 -2.11 8.64 5.12
C LEU A 68 -2.73 8.04 3.86
N VAL A 69 -3.87 7.37 4.05
CA VAL A 69 -4.39 6.37 3.09
C VAL A 69 -5.91 6.40 3.06
N THR A 70 -6.51 6.20 1.89
CA THR A 70 -7.97 6.13 1.79
C THR A 70 -8.52 4.83 2.40
N PRO A 71 -9.73 4.81 2.99
CA PRO A 71 -10.29 3.63 3.66
C PRO A 71 -10.41 2.36 2.81
N ASP A 72 -10.44 2.50 1.48
CA ASP A 72 -10.66 1.39 0.55
C ASP A 72 -9.36 0.78 0.03
N HIS A 73 -8.20 1.26 0.51
CA HIS A 73 -6.91 0.71 0.08
C HIS A 73 -6.72 -0.71 0.60
N LEU A 74 -6.28 -1.60 -0.28
CA LEU A 74 -6.08 -3.02 -0.01
C LEU A 74 -4.72 -3.25 0.65
N ILE A 75 -4.74 -3.68 1.92
CA ILE A 75 -3.55 -4.01 2.69
C ILE A 75 -3.35 -5.52 2.65
N PHE A 76 -2.10 -5.97 2.45
CA PHE A 76 -1.79 -7.40 2.47
C PHE A 76 -1.93 -7.96 3.89
N THR A 77 -2.72 -9.01 4.04
CA THR A 77 -3.02 -9.70 5.31
C THR A 77 -2.51 -11.14 5.33
N GLY A 78 -1.62 -11.51 4.40
CA GLY A 78 -0.99 -12.84 4.33
C GLY A 78 -1.77 -13.81 3.45
N ASN A 79 -1.16 -14.95 3.10
CA ASN A 79 -1.76 -16.03 2.30
C ASN A 79 -2.49 -15.52 1.04
N ASN A 80 -1.79 -14.73 0.21
CA ASN A 80 -2.34 -14.11 -1.00
C ASN A 80 -3.64 -13.29 -0.77
N SER A 81 -3.90 -12.84 0.46
CA SER A 81 -5.13 -12.16 0.82
C SER A 81 -4.91 -10.68 1.10
N PHE A 82 -5.87 -9.87 0.68
CA PHE A 82 -5.85 -8.42 0.86
C PHE A 82 -7.16 -7.95 1.46
N THR A 83 -7.06 -7.05 2.44
CA THR A 83 -8.20 -6.52 3.17
C THR A 83 -8.28 -5.01 3.02
N PRO A 84 -9.43 -4.44 2.62
CA PRO A 84 -9.62 -2.99 2.64
C PRO A 84 -9.36 -2.43 4.03
N LEU A 85 -8.62 -1.33 4.14
CA LEU A 85 -8.25 -0.73 5.42
C LEU A 85 -9.44 -0.51 6.36
N ARG A 86 -10.60 -0.10 5.83
CA ARG A 86 -11.86 0.09 6.59
C ARG A 86 -12.40 -1.15 7.30
N LYS A 87 -11.90 -2.34 6.96
CA LYS A 87 -12.26 -3.61 7.59
C LYS A 87 -11.26 -4.07 8.65
N LEU A 88 -10.12 -3.39 8.76
CA LEU A 88 -9.10 -3.67 9.78
C LEU A 88 -9.42 -2.92 11.08
N SER A 89 -8.89 -3.43 12.18
CA SER A 89 -9.04 -2.94 13.54
C SER A 89 -7.68 -2.94 14.26
N VAL A 90 -7.64 -2.40 15.48
CA VAL A 90 -6.41 -2.37 16.28
C VAL A 90 -5.97 -3.74 16.79
N ASP A 91 -6.84 -4.75 16.69
CA ASP A 91 -6.52 -6.13 17.04
C ASP A 91 -5.87 -6.89 15.88
N ASP A 92 -5.82 -6.30 14.68
CA ASP A 92 -5.21 -6.87 13.50
C ASP A 92 -3.72 -6.52 13.39
N THR A 93 -3.03 -7.26 12.51
CA THR A 93 -1.65 -6.98 12.11
C THR A 93 -1.58 -6.70 10.61
N VAL A 94 -0.56 -5.96 10.20
CA VAL A 94 -0.23 -5.72 8.80
C VAL A 94 1.17 -6.22 8.49
N PHE A 95 1.43 -6.55 7.23
CA PHE A 95 2.76 -6.93 6.78
C PHE A 95 3.57 -5.69 6.39
N VAL A 96 4.81 -5.65 6.83
CA VAL A 96 5.81 -4.64 6.48
C VAL A 96 7.08 -5.29 5.96
N LEU A 97 7.81 -4.59 5.09
CA LEU A 97 9.15 -4.99 4.69
C LEU A 97 10.13 -4.77 5.85
N SER A 98 10.87 -5.82 6.21
CA SER A 98 12.03 -5.71 7.07
C SER A 98 13.28 -5.51 6.22
N GLU A 99 13.86 -4.31 6.28
CA GLU A 99 15.07 -3.99 5.50
C GLU A 99 16.32 -4.76 5.98
N MET A 100 16.32 -5.23 7.23
CA MET A 100 17.44 -5.99 7.80
C MET A 100 17.67 -7.34 7.13
N ASP A 101 16.60 -8.05 6.78
CA ASP A 101 16.66 -9.41 6.21
C ASP A 101 15.88 -9.54 4.89
N ASN A 102 15.36 -8.44 4.35
CA ASN A 102 14.62 -8.38 3.09
C ASN A 102 13.45 -9.38 3.05
N SER A 103 12.65 -9.36 4.12
CA SER A 103 11.50 -10.26 4.31
C SER A 103 10.25 -9.51 4.77
N LEU A 104 9.08 -10.12 4.64
CA LEU A 104 7.85 -9.60 5.23
C LEU A 104 7.74 -9.98 6.71
N LYS A 105 7.35 -9.01 7.55
CA LYS A 105 7.05 -9.23 8.97
C LYS A 105 5.71 -8.63 9.33
N THR A 106 5.01 -9.25 10.26
CA THR A 106 3.76 -8.72 10.82
C THR A 106 4.04 -7.72 11.92
N VAL A 107 3.35 -6.59 11.90
CA VAL A 107 3.35 -5.58 12.97
C VAL A 107 1.91 -5.27 13.38
N PRO A 108 1.64 -5.00 14.67
CA PRO A 108 0.30 -4.66 15.14
C PRO A 108 -0.17 -3.32 14.57
N ILE A 109 -1.47 -3.11 14.46
CA ILE A 109 -2.00 -1.75 14.24
C ILE A 109 -2.08 -1.03 15.59
N LYS A 110 -1.68 0.24 15.65
CA LYS A 110 -1.72 1.05 16.88
C LYS A 110 -2.94 1.92 16.99
N SER A 111 -3.28 2.62 15.91
CA SER A 111 -4.43 3.52 15.90
C SER A 111 -4.81 3.91 14.48
N PHE A 112 -6.05 4.36 14.36
CA PHE A 112 -6.61 4.97 13.17
C PHE A 112 -7.16 6.33 13.55
N LYS A 113 -7.00 7.31 12.67
CA LYS A 113 -7.62 8.62 12.83
C LYS A 113 -8.19 9.06 11.49
N SER A 114 -9.51 9.24 11.45
CA SER A 114 -10.18 9.81 10.28
C SER A 114 -9.80 11.28 10.14
N VAL A 115 -9.44 11.68 8.93
CA VAL A 115 -9.09 13.05 8.58
C VAL A 115 -9.99 13.51 7.46
N THR A 116 -10.65 14.64 7.67
CA THR A 116 -11.44 15.34 6.65
C THR A 116 -10.67 16.57 6.20
N ALA A 117 -10.29 16.62 4.94
CA ALA A 117 -9.58 17.74 4.32
C ALA A 117 -10.00 17.84 2.85
N LEU A 118 -10.60 18.98 2.48
CA LEU A 118 -11.22 19.16 1.18
C LEU A 118 -10.21 19.12 0.03
N SER A 119 -10.58 18.44 -1.05
CA SER A 119 -9.85 18.43 -2.31
C SER A 119 -8.37 18.03 -2.18
N THR A 120 -8.07 17.07 -1.31
CA THR A 120 -6.71 16.57 -1.08
C THR A 120 -6.29 15.67 -2.23
N CYS A 121 -5.17 15.98 -2.89
CA CYS A 121 -4.61 15.14 -3.95
C CYS A 121 -4.07 13.82 -3.38
N VAL A 122 -4.42 12.70 -4.03
CA VAL A 122 -3.99 11.36 -3.66
C VAL A 122 -3.56 10.57 -4.89
N TYR A 123 -2.69 9.61 -4.69
CA TYR A 123 -2.02 8.83 -5.73
C TYR A 123 -2.25 7.33 -5.54
N ASN A 124 -2.28 6.60 -6.64
CA ASN A 124 -2.14 5.15 -6.67
C ASN A 124 -1.26 4.76 -7.86
N LEU A 125 -0.61 3.61 -7.78
CA LEU A 125 0.22 3.09 -8.85
C LEU A 125 -0.50 1.92 -9.52
N HIS A 126 -0.32 1.76 -10.83
CA HIS A 126 -0.51 0.48 -11.51
C HIS A 126 0.88 -0.08 -11.78
N THR A 127 1.10 -1.31 -11.35
CA THR A 127 2.36 -2.03 -11.54
C THR A 127 2.11 -3.30 -12.34
N ALA A 128 3.15 -3.80 -13.00
CA ALA A 128 3.12 -5.16 -13.53
C ALA A 128 2.91 -6.19 -12.40
N GLU A 129 2.80 -7.48 -12.77
CA GLU A 129 2.85 -8.58 -11.80
C GLU A 129 4.01 -8.38 -10.80
N PRO A 130 3.84 -8.68 -9.50
CA PRO A 130 2.67 -9.31 -8.86
C PRO A 130 1.59 -8.32 -8.40
N HIS A 131 1.54 -7.11 -8.96
CA HIS A 131 0.54 -6.09 -8.62
C HIS A 131 0.60 -5.56 -7.17
N THR A 132 1.76 -5.69 -6.53
CA THR A 132 2.00 -5.21 -5.17
C THR A 132 3.20 -4.27 -5.10
N TYR A 133 3.29 -3.48 -4.03
CA TYR A 133 4.44 -2.65 -3.71
C TYR A 133 4.45 -2.30 -2.21
N PHE A 134 5.46 -1.55 -1.78
CA PHE A 134 5.57 -1.08 -0.40
C PHE A 134 5.33 0.42 -0.29
N ALA A 135 4.39 0.80 0.59
CA ALA A 135 4.03 2.19 0.88
C ALA A 135 4.30 2.49 2.37
N ASN A 136 5.22 3.40 2.66
CA ASN A 136 5.83 3.59 3.99
C ASN A 136 6.23 2.25 4.64
N GLY A 137 6.79 1.34 3.84
CA GLY A 137 7.19 0.00 4.24
C GLY A 137 6.05 -1.01 4.40
N ILE A 138 4.78 -0.61 4.31
CA ILE A 138 3.61 -1.50 4.42
C ILE A 138 3.35 -2.18 3.07
N ALA A 139 3.07 -3.48 3.10
CA ALA A 139 2.74 -4.32 1.96
C ALA A 139 1.31 -4.05 1.45
N VAL A 140 1.17 -3.56 0.22
CA VAL A 140 -0.11 -3.11 -0.34
C VAL A 140 -0.34 -3.61 -1.76
N HIS A 141 -1.61 -3.71 -2.17
CA HIS A 141 -1.98 -4.00 -3.55
C HIS A 141 -2.15 -2.71 -4.35
N ASN A 142 -1.78 -2.75 -5.62
CA ASN A 142 -2.00 -1.67 -6.57
C ASN A 142 -3.48 -1.49 -7.03
N MET A 143 -4.40 -2.35 -6.59
CA MET A 143 -5.78 -2.43 -7.09
C MET A 143 -6.73 -1.50 -6.33
N SER A 144 -7.68 -0.98 -7.10
CA SER A 144 -8.76 -0.13 -6.65
C SER A 144 -9.93 -1.01 -6.13
N GLY A 145 -10.27 -0.94 -4.83
CA GLY A 145 -11.14 -1.90 -4.11
C GLY A 145 -12.63 -2.02 -4.51
N ASP A 146 -12.95 -2.13 -5.80
CA ASP A 146 -14.30 -2.45 -6.30
C ASP A 146 -14.31 -3.58 -7.34
N MET A 147 -13.64 -4.69 -7.02
CA MET A 147 -14.01 -6.02 -7.50
C MET A 147 -13.98 -6.96 -6.31
N GLY A 148 -15.04 -7.75 -6.12
CA GLY A 148 -15.10 -8.79 -5.10
C GLY A 148 -14.01 -9.82 -5.33
N ALA A 149 -12.83 -9.57 -4.76
CA ALA A 149 -11.68 -10.45 -4.83
C ALA A 149 -11.95 -11.74 -4.04
N VAL A 150 -12.70 -12.64 -4.66
CA VAL A 150 -12.51 -14.07 -4.50
C VAL A 150 -11.32 -14.40 -5.39
N PHE A 151 -10.13 -14.49 -4.82
CA PHE A 151 -9.05 -15.22 -5.46
C PHE A 151 -9.28 -16.70 -5.17
N VAL A 152 -9.96 -17.38 -6.08
CA VAL A 152 -9.81 -18.83 -6.24
C VAL A 152 -8.62 -19.02 -7.15
N ASP A 153 -7.48 -19.38 -6.57
CA ASP A 153 -6.36 -19.92 -7.33
C ASP A 153 -6.80 -21.30 -7.87
N VAL A 154 -6.65 -21.51 -9.18
CA VAL A 154 -6.72 -22.83 -9.85
C VAL A 154 -5.36 -23.51 -9.74
#